data_AF-A0AAV9PZY8-F1
#
_entry.id   AF-A0AAV9PZY8-F1
#
_cell.length_a   1.000
_cell.length_b   1.000
_cell.length_c   1.000
_cell.angle_alpha   90.00
_cell.angle_beta   90.00
_cell.angle_gamma   90.00
#
_symmetry.space_group_name_H-M   'P 1'
#
loop_
_entity.id
_entity.type
_entity.pdbx_description
1 polymer ?
#
loop_
_entity_poly.entity_id
_entity_poly.type
_entity_poly.pdbx_seq_one_letter_code
_entity_poly.pdbx_strand_id
1 'polypeptide(L)'
;MVLSDLGRRINAAVSNLNREPNLDEKAFDSMIKEICSALLSADVNVRLVKNLRKSIQSTVNFKDLPPHTTANSKKRLIQQAVFDHLVQLVDPHAEPYKPKKGKSNVIMFVGLQGAGKTTTCTKLARYYAQRGFKSCLVCADTFRAGAYDQLKQNATKAKIPYYGSLTQTDPAVVAAEGVARFKKEKFEIIIVDTSGRHRQEADLFAEMVQVQSAIKPDQTIMVLDGTIGQAAEAQSAAFKQTADFGAIIITKTDGGALGGGAISAVAATHTPVAFLGTGEHMTDLERFAPKPFISKLLGYGDMSGLIEHLQTITRESAGMKETQKHLAEGIFTIRDMKEQISNILKMGPMSKVASMIPGLSNMMGGMSDEDGQEKIKRMIYIFDSMTTKELDSDGKILLSQPTRITRIACGSGTSVRDVEELLTQHKVMSGLAKNFGAQKKNMAKAQAMLQGGNKQQQMAAMQKRAQAMGMGRGMPGGDMGKLMEMMGSMGGAGGMNMQDMMKNFGGGMGNMLGGGRGRGR
;
A
#
# COMPACT_ATOMS: atom_id res chain seq x y z
N MET A 1 -2.47 -15.85 -10.16
CA MET A 1 -1.61 -14.87 -10.83
C MET A 1 -0.22 -15.45 -11.02
N VAL A 2 0.49 -15.09 -12.08
CA VAL A 2 1.77 -15.72 -12.41
C VAL A 2 2.93 -15.12 -11.60
N LEU A 3 2.91 -13.81 -11.32
CA LEU A 3 3.78 -13.19 -10.31
C LEU A 3 3.59 -13.82 -8.92
N SER A 4 2.36 -14.21 -8.57
CA SER A 4 2.13 -14.97 -7.33
C SER A 4 2.68 -16.39 -7.40
N ASP A 5 2.78 -17.01 -8.58
CA ASP A 5 3.39 -18.34 -8.72
C ASP A 5 4.91 -18.29 -8.60
N LEU A 6 5.56 -17.32 -9.26
CA LEU A 6 6.98 -17.02 -9.07
C LEU A 6 7.28 -16.75 -7.59
N GLY A 7 6.47 -15.89 -6.98
CA GLY A 7 6.55 -15.58 -5.57
C GLY A 7 6.40 -16.80 -4.65
N ARG A 8 5.41 -17.66 -4.93
CA ARG A 8 5.21 -18.92 -4.20
C ARG A 8 6.39 -19.86 -4.33
N ARG A 9 6.99 -20.01 -5.52
CA ARG A 9 8.15 -20.89 -5.74
C ARG A 9 9.39 -20.38 -5.03
N ILE A 10 9.66 -19.08 -5.10
CA ILE A 10 10.79 -18.47 -4.38
C ILE A 10 10.56 -18.56 -2.87
N ASN A 11 9.35 -18.26 -2.39
CA ASN A 11 9.01 -18.41 -0.97
C ASN A 11 9.12 -19.87 -0.51
N ALA A 12 8.69 -20.84 -1.32
CA ALA A 12 8.84 -22.26 -1.02
C ALA A 12 10.31 -22.66 -0.90
N ALA A 13 11.17 -22.23 -1.83
CA ALA A 13 12.62 -22.48 -1.77
C ALA A 13 13.23 -21.90 -0.46
N VAL A 14 12.85 -20.67 -0.11
CA VAL A 14 13.29 -20.00 1.13
C VAL A 14 12.73 -20.68 2.39
N SER A 15 11.49 -21.16 2.34
CA SER A 15 10.82 -21.84 3.45
C SER A 15 11.33 -23.27 3.67
N ASN A 16 11.74 -23.96 2.61
CA ASN A 16 12.38 -25.27 2.71
C ASN A 16 13.70 -25.16 3.49
N LEU A 17 14.49 -24.12 3.21
CA LEU A 17 15.70 -23.80 3.98
C LEU A 17 15.41 -23.55 5.48
N ASN A 18 14.24 -22.98 5.80
CA ASN A 18 13.85 -22.75 7.20
C ASN A 18 13.58 -24.07 7.95
N ARG A 19 13.11 -25.12 7.26
CA ARG A 19 12.80 -26.43 7.84
C ARG A 19 14.03 -27.29 8.06
N GLU A 20 15.13 -27.01 7.37
CA GLU A 20 16.35 -27.78 7.47
C GLU A 20 17.11 -27.47 8.78
N PRO A 21 17.47 -28.48 9.59
CA PRO A 21 18.09 -28.27 10.91
C PRO A 21 19.55 -27.82 10.81
N ASN A 22 20.27 -28.29 9.78
CA ASN A 22 21.66 -27.92 9.50
C ASN A 22 21.73 -27.25 8.12
N LEU A 23 22.17 -25.99 8.12
CA LEU A 23 22.44 -25.24 6.89
C LEU A 23 23.83 -25.61 6.38
N ASP A 24 23.89 -26.48 5.38
CA ASP A 24 25.12 -26.81 4.67
C ASP A 24 25.19 -26.10 3.30
N GLU A 25 26.39 -26.13 2.70
CA GLU A 25 26.63 -25.51 1.39
C GLU A 25 25.79 -26.15 0.27
N LYS A 26 25.43 -27.42 0.42
CA LYS A 26 24.59 -28.16 -0.54
C LYS A 26 23.14 -27.68 -0.51
N ALA A 27 22.56 -27.49 0.67
CA ALA A 27 21.22 -26.94 0.86
C ALA A 27 21.11 -25.54 0.26
N PHE A 28 22.12 -24.70 0.50
CA PHE A 28 22.22 -23.37 -0.09
C PHE A 28 22.26 -23.39 -1.62
N ASP A 29 23.12 -24.24 -2.20
CA ASP A 29 23.21 -24.39 -3.66
C ASP A 29 21.92 -24.94 -4.29
N SER A 30 21.23 -25.86 -3.60
CA SER A 30 19.93 -26.39 -4.02
C SER A 30 18.86 -25.28 -4.03
N MET A 31 18.80 -24.49 -2.96
CA MET A 31 17.89 -23.34 -2.87
C MET A 31 18.13 -22.34 -4.01
N ILE A 32 19.39 -21.98 -4.29
CA ILE A 32 19.69 -21.05 -5.39
C ILE A 32 19.27 -21.64 -6.73
N LYS A 33 19.47 -22.95 -6.96
CA LYS A 33 19.02 -23.61 -8.20
C LYS A 33 17.51 -23.55 -8.35
N GLU A 34 16.74 -23.75 -7.28
CA GLU A 34 15.27 -23.62 -7.30
C GLU A 34 14.84 -22.18 -7.64
N ILE A 35 15.47 -21.19 -7.01
CA ILE A 35 15.21 -19.77 -7.31
C ILE A 35 15.53 -19.44 -8.77
N CYS A 36 16.69 -19.90 -9.27
CA CYS A 36 17.07 -19.71 -10.67
C CYS A 36 16.09 -20.39 -11.64
N SER A 37 15.66 -21.60 -11.33
CA SER A 37 14.67 -22.34 -12.11
C SER A 37 13.32 -21.61 -12.16
N ALA A 38 12.90 -21.04 -11.02
CA ALA A 38 11.69 -20.23 -10.94
C ALA A 38 11.79 -18.95 -11.79
N LEU A 39 12.92 -18.24 -11.73
CA LEU A 39 13.16 -17.04 -12.55
C LEU A 39 13.22 -17.36 -14.06
N LEU A 40 13.85 -18.47 -14.43
CA LEU A 40 13.88 -18.92 -15.83
C LEU A 40 12.50 -19.33 -16.33
N SER A 41 11.72 -20.03 -15.49
CA SER A 41 10.32 -20.36 -15.79
C SER A 41 9.46 -19.10 -15.93
N ALA A 42 9.90 -17.99 -15.34
CA ALA A 42 9.25 -16.68 -15.41
C ALA A 42 9.79 -15.78 -16.55
N ASP A 43 10.44 -16.36 -17.55
CA ASP A 43 11.01 -15.65 -18.69
C ASP A 43 11.98 -14.51 -18.34
N VAL A 44 12.73 -14.66 -17.23
CA VAL A 44 13.88 -13.79 -16.93
C VAL A 44 15.06 -14.20 -17.79
N ASN A 45 15.82 -13.23 -18.28
CA ASN A 45 16.98 -13.50 -19.13
C ASN A 45 18.02 -14.42 -18.47
N VAL A 46 18.45 -15.45 -19.22
CA VAL A 46 19.40 -16.47 -18.74
C VAL A 46 20.71 -15.86 -18.25
N ARG A 47 21.20 -14.80 -18.92
CA ARG A 47 22.43 -14.10 -18.51
C ARG A 47 22.24 -13.41 -17.16
N LEU A 48 21.08 -12.77 -16.94
CA LEU A 48 20.75 -12.14 -15.67
C LEU A 48 20.62 -13.16 -14.53
N VAL A 49 19.96 -14.29 -14.78
CA VAL A 49 19.84 -15.37 -13.78
C VAL A 49 21.22 -15.96 -13.43
N LYS A 50 22.09 -16.16 -14.43
CA LYS A 50 23.45 -16.65 -14.22
C LYS A 50 24.30 -15.67 -13.39
N ASN A 51 24.17 -14.37 -13.68
CA ASN A 51 24.87 -13.33 -12.93
C ASN A 51 24.35 -13.22 -11.50
N LEU A 52 23.02 -13.26 -11.31
CA LEU A 52 22.38 -13.29 -10.00
C LEU A 52 22.91 -14.43 -9.14
N ARG A 53 22.95 -15.66 -9.69
CA ARG A 53 23.50 -16.83 -8.98
C ARG A 53 24.92 -16.59 -8.49
N LYS A 54 25.79 -16.06 -9.36
CA LYS A 54 27.18 -15.76 -9.01
C LYS A 54 27.27 -14.71 -7.90
N SER A 55 26.49 -13.64 -7.99
CA SER A 55 26.49 -12.56 -6.99
C SER A 55 25.99 -13.02 -5.61
N ILE A 56 24.97 -13.88 -5.57
CA ILE A 56 24.48 -14.47 -4.31
C ILE A 56 25.55 -15.39 -3.71
N GLN A 57 26.16 -16.26 -4.53
CA GLN A 57 27.22 -17.18 -4.08
C GLN A 57 28.46 -16.45 -3.57
N SER A 58 28.84 -15.32 -4.16
CA SER A 58 29.99 -14.53 -3.66
C SER A 58 29.70 -13.76 -2.38
N THR A 59 28.43 -13.39 -2.13
CA THR A 59 28.02 -12.62 -0.95
C THR A 59 27.87 -13.50 0.28
N VAL A 60 27.36 -14.72 0.11
CA VAL A 60 27.18 -15.70 1.19
C VAL A 60 28.41 -16.60 1.24
N ASN A 61 29.53 -16.08 1.76
CA ASN A 61 30.70 -16.90 2.02
C ASN A 61 30.58 -17.57 3.39
N PHE A 62 30.35 -18.88 3.42
CA PHE A 62 30.24 -19.64 4.65
C PHE A 62 31.52 -19.63 5.51
N LYS A 63 32.67 -19.32 4.90
CA LYS A 63 33.97 -19.27 5.57
C LYS A 63 34.19 -17.98 6.38
N ASP A 64 33.48 -16.91 6.03
CA ASP A 64 33.63 -15.59 6.68
C ASP A 64 32.61 -15.37 7.81
N LEU A 65 31.75 -16.35 8.07
CA LEU A 65 30.74 -16.30 9.14
C LEU A 65 31.39 -16.51 10.51
N PRO A 66 31.07 -15.68 11.53
CA PRO A 66 31.59 -15.87 12.88
C PRO A 66 31.32 -17.29 13.41
N PRO A 67 32.29 -17.91 14.11
CA PRO A 67 32.21 -19.31 14.55
C PRO A 67 31.02 -19.63 15.47
N HIS A 68 30.34 -18.63 16.03
CA HIS A 68 29.15 -18.76 16.89
C HIS A 68 27.85 -18.26 16.25
N THR A 69 27.79 -18.14 14.92
CA THR A 69 26.57 -17.71 14.24
C THR A 69 25.49 -18.79 14.37
N THR A 70 24.42 -18.48 15.10
CA THR A 70 23.28 -19.39 15.25
C THR A 70 22.68 -19.78 13.90
N ALA A 71 22.09 -20.97 13.79
CA ALA A 71 21.41 -21.41 12.57
C ALA A 71 20.34 -20.40 12.09
N ASN A 72 19.64 -19.74 13.02
CA ASN A 72 18.66 -18.70 12.71
C ASN A 72 19.30 -17.43 12.13
N SER A 73 20.46 -17.01 12.65
CA SER A 73 21.21 -15.88 12.10
C SER A 73 21.74 -16.16 10.69
N LYS A 74 22.20 -17.41 10.42
CA LYS A 74 22.61 -17.84 9.07
C LYS A 74 21.43 -17.82 8.08
N LYS A 75 20.26 -18.33 8.49
CA LYS A 75 19.01 -18.30 7.70
C LYS A 75 18.64 -16.86 7.31
N ARG A 76 18.65 -15.95 8.28
CA ARG A 76 18.32 -14.54 8.05
C ARG A 76 19.29 -13.87 7.08
N LEU A 77 20.59 -14.15 7.21
CA LEU A 77 21.62 -13.59 6.33
C LEU A 77 21.44 -14.06 4.88
N ILE A 78 21.17 -15.35 4.67
CA ILE A 78 20.90 -15.90 3.33
C ILE A 78 19.64 -15.27 2.73
N GLN A 79 18.56 -15.19 3.50
CA GLN A 79 17.31 -14.56 3.06
C GLN A 79 17.50 -13.09 2.68
N GLN A 80 18.25 -12.36 3.50
CA GLN A 80 18.55 -10.96 3.24
C GLN A 80 19.42 -10.80 2.00
N ALA A 81 20.45 -11.63 1.82
CA ALA A 81 21.29 -11.60 0.62
C ALA A 81 20.46 -11.89 -0.65
N VAL A 82 19.59 -12.91 -0.63
CA VAL A 82 18.68 -13.22 -1.74
C VAL A 82 17.74 -12.04 -2.02
N PHE A 83 17.14 -11.46 -0.98
CA PHE A 83 16.26 -10.29 -1.11
C PHE A 83 16.99 -9.10 -1.73
N ASP A 84 18.16 -8.73 -1.21
CA ASP A 84 18.92 -7.58 -1.65
C ASP A 84 19.37 -7.73 -3.12
N HIS A 85 19.82 -8.93 -3.51
CA HIS A 85 20.19 -9.21 -4.91
C HIS A 85 18.99 -9.23 -5.87
N LEU A 86 17.83 -9.71 -5.42
CA LEU A 86 16.60 -9.61 -6.21
C LEU A 86 16.13 -8.15 -6.36
N VAL A 87 16.31 -7.32 -5.33
CA VAL A 87 16.02 -5.88 -5.40
C VAL A 87 16.97 -5.19 -6.37
N GLN A 88 18.27 -5.52 -6.33
CA GLN A 88 19.27 -4.96 -7.25
C GLN A 88 18.98 -5.26 -8.73
N LEU A 89 18.37 -6.40 -9.04
CA LEU A 89 17.97 -6.72 -10.41
C LEU A 89 16.91 -5.77 -10.98
N VAL A 90 16.08 -5.17 -10.13
CA VAL A 90 14.95 -4.31 -10.53
C VAL A 90 15.13 -2.86 -10.11
N ASP A 91 16.22 -2.53 -9.43
CA ASP A 91 16.59 -1.18 -9.02
C ASP A 91 17.73 -0.65 -9.92
N PRO A 92 17.44 0.27 -10.85
CA PRO A 92 18.49 0.89 -11.66
C PRO A 92 19.24 2.01 -10.94
N HIS A 93 18.97 2.24 -9.65
CA HIS A 93 19.54 3.34 -8.85
C HIS A 93 19.27 4.75 -9.42
N ALA A 94 18.24 4.86 -10.26
CA ALA A 94 17.75 6.10 -10.83
C ALA A 94 16.32 6.37 -10.36
N GLU A 95 16.01 7.61 -9.99
CA GLU A 95 14.63 7.98 -9.68
C GLU A 95 13.88 8.35 -10.98
N PRO A 96 12.61 7.90 -11.13
CA PRO A 96 11.75 8.42 -12.18
C PRO A 96 11.58 9.94 -12.07
N TYR A 97 11.45 10.61 -13.21
CA TYR A 97 11.12 12.04 -13.26
C TYR A 97 9.86 12.35 -12.44
N LYS A 98 9.93 13.42 -11.65
CA LYS A 98 8.84 13.90 -10.79
C LYS A 98 8.27 15.18 -11.38
N PRO A 99 7.02 15.18 -11.88
CA PRO A 99 6.40 16.38 -12.43
C PRO A 99 6.31 17.52 -11.41
N LYS A 100 6.54 18.75 -11.87
CA LYS A 100 6.52 19.96 -11.04
C LYS A 100 5.19 20.70 -11.20
N LYS A 101 4.55 21.07 -10.08
CA LYS A 101 3.35 21.94 -10.11
C LYS A 101 3.69 23.33 -10.62
N GLY A 102 2.71 23.98 -11.26
CA GLY A 102 2.86 25.31 -11.86
C GLY A 102 3.68 25.36 -13.15
N LYS A 103 4.15 24.22 -13.67
CA LYS A 103 4.83 24.10 -14.96
C LYS A 103 4.12 23.06 -15.83
N SER A 104 4.13 23.25 -17.14
CA SER A 104 3.65 22.24 -18.09
C SER A 104 4.71 21.15 -18.26
N ASN A 105 4.44 19.97 -17.72
CA ASN A 105 5.26 18.77 -17.87
C ASN A 105 4.70 17.97 -19.05
N VAL A 106 5.47 17.87 -20.13
CA VAL A 106 5.10 17.12 -21.35
C VAL A 106 5.66 15.70 -21.24
N ILE A 107 4.77 14.71 -21.28
CA ILE A 107 5.11 13.30 -21.13
C ILE A 107 4.75 12.58 -22.42
N MET A 108 5.74 12.02 -23.11
CA MET A 108 5.54 11.26 -24.34
C MET A 108 5.54 9.76 -24.05
N PHE A 109 4.52 9.05 -24.53
CA PHE A 109 4.42 7.59 -24.37
C PHE A 109 4.90 6.89 -25.62
N VAL A 110 5.74 5.86 -25.45
CA VAL A 110 6.26 5.02 -26.53
C VAL A 110 6.13 3.55 -26.17
N GLY A 111 6.20 2.66 -27.15
CA GLY A 111 6.13 1.22 -26.90
C GLY A 111 5.44 0.46 -28.02
N LEU A 112 5.42 -0.87 -27.87
CA LEU A 112 4.92 -1.78 -28.90
C LEU A 112 3.40 -1.66 -29.09
N GLN A 113 2.93 -2.16 -30.23
CA GLN A 113 1.50 -2.34 -30.44
C GLN A 113 0.94 -3.33 -29.42
N GLY A 114 -0.26 -3.04 -28.90
CA GLY A 114 -0.91 -3.92 -27.92
C GLY A 114 -0.33 -3.87 -26.50
N ALA A 115 0.75 -3.11 -26.25
CA ALA A 115 1.34 -2.95 -24.92
C ALA A 115 0.49 -2.11 -23.94
N GLY A 116 -0.68 -1.61 -24.35
CA GLY A 116 -1.59 -0.87 -23.47
C GLY A 116 -1.31 0.63 -23.32
N LYS A 117 -0.63 1.28 -24.28
CA LYS A 117 -0.28 2.72 -24.24
C LYS A 117 -1.49 3.63 -23.99
N THR A 118 -2.47 3.65 -24.89
CA THR A 118 -3.67 4.51 -24.79
C THR A 118 -4.41 4.36 -23.46
N THR A 119 -4.55 3.11 -22.97
CA THR A 119 -5.16 2.83 -21.67
C THR A 119 -4.31 3.41 -20.52
N THR A 120 -2.99 3.20 -20.57
CA THR A 120 -2.06 3.67 -19.55
C THR A 120 -1.95 5.20 -19.54
N CYS A 121 -1.98 5.86 -20.69
CA CYS A 121 -2.04 7.32 -20.82
C CYS A 121 -3.22 7.88 -20.02
N THR A 122 -4.41 7.28 -20.19
CA THR A 122 -5.62 7.71 -19.48
C THR A 122 -5.51 7.47 -17.97
N LYS A 123 -5.02 6.30 -17.56
CA LYS A 123 -4.79 5.98 -16.14
C LYS A 123 -3.81 6.95 -15.49
N LEU A 124 -2.70 7.27 -16.16
CA LEU A 124 -1.70 8.20 -15.65
C LEU A 124 -2.26 9.63 -15.54
N ALA A 125 -3.02 10.07 -16.54
CA ALA A 125 -3.67 11.38 -16.50
C ALA A 125 -4.62 11.51 -15.30
N ARG A 126 -5.43 10.48 -15.06
CA ARG A 126 -6.33 10.39 -13.89
C ARG A 126 -5.56 10.33 -12.57
N TYR A 127 -4.51 9.53 -12.50
CA TYR A 127 -3.64 9.40 -11.32
C TYR A 127 -3.08 10.76 -10.86
N TYR A 128 -2.65 11.60 -11.81
CA TYR A 128 -2.19 12.95 -11.51
C TYR A 128 -3.34 13.92 -11.23
N ALA A 129 -4.47 13.80 -11.93
CA ALA A 129 -5.65 14.62 -11.69
C ALA A 129 -6.18 14.46 -10.25
N GLN A 130 -6.23 13.23 -9.73
CA GLN A 130 -6.59 12.95 -8.33
C GLN A 130 -5.60 13.56 -7.31
N ARG A 131 -4.36 13.82 -7.72
CA ARG A 131 -3.32 14.48 -6.91
C ARG A 131 -3.33 16.01 -7.08
N GLY A 132 -4.37 16.53 -7.72
CA GLY A 132 -4.59 17.97 -7.91
C GLY A 132 -3.67 18.59 -8.95
N PHE A 133 -3.27 17.83 -9.98
CA PHE A 133 -2.66 18.38 -11.18
C PHE A 133 -3.72 18.62 -12.25
N LYS A 134 -3.54 19.64 -13.09
CA LYS A 134 -4.36 19.83 -14.28
C LYS A 134 -3.81 18.97 -15.44
N SER A 135 -4.39 17.79 -15.64
CA SER A 135 -3.94 16.80 -16.64
C SER A 135 -4.77 16.81 -17.92
N CYS A 136 -4.14 16.53 -19.07
CA CYS A 136 -4.79 16.35 -20.37
C CYS A 136 -4.12 15.26 -21.21
N LEU A 137 -4.81 14.83 -22.27
CA LEU A 137 -4.36 13.83 -23.22
C LEU A 137 -4.25 14.40 -24.64
N VAL A 138 -3.23 13.99 -25.38
CA VAL A 138 -3.05 14.29 -26.81
C VAL A 138 -2.92 12.97 -27.55
N CYS A 139 -3.84 12.68 -28.45
CA CYS A 139 -3.80 11.50 -29.32
C CYS A 139 -2.98 11.82 -30.57
N ALA A 140 -1.75 11.31 -30.63
CA ALA A 140 -0.85 11.39 -31.78
C ALA A 140 -0.75 10.03 -32.51
N ASP A 141 -1.66 9.08 -32.25
CA ASP A 141 -1.79 7.83 -33.00
C ASP A 141 -2.72 8.08 -34.21
N THR A 142 -2.14 8.59 -35.30
CA THR A 142 -2.86 8.91 -36.55
C THR A 142 -3.03 7.70 -37.49
N PHE A 143 -2.34 6.59 -37.22
CA PHE A 143 -2.33 5.41 -38.10
C PHE A 143 -3.40 4.39 -37.77
N ARG A 144 -3.63 4.15 -36.47
CA ARG A 144 -4.53 3.08 -36.05
C ARG A 144 -5.98 3.56 -36.13
N ALA A 145 -6.78 2.86 -36.94
CA ALA A 145 -8.21 3.11 -37.05
C ALA A 145 -8.88 3.07 -35.67
N GLY A 146 -9.65 4.12 -35.35
CA GLY A 146 -10.35 4.25 -34.08
C GLY A 146 -9.48 4.57 -32.85
N ALA A 147 -8.18 4.85 -33.02
CA ALA A 147 -7.32 5.23 -31.89
C ALA A 147 -7.79 6.51 -31.20
N TYR A 148 -8.15 7.53 -31.98
CA TYR A 148 -8.74 8.76 -31.48
C TYR A 148 -10.04 8.50 -30.70
N ASP A 149 -10.95 7.69 -31.26
CA ASP A 149 -12.23 7.38 -30.62
C ASP A 149 -12.03 6.57 -29.33
N GLN A 150 -11.08 5.63 -29.31
CA GLN A 150 -10.71 4.88 -28.12
C GLN A 150 -10.20 5.83 -27.01
N LEU A 151 -9.26 6.73 -27.34
CA LEU A 151 -8.74 7.70 -26.39
C LEU A 151 -9.84 8.64 -25.91
N LYS A 152 -10.70 9.14 -26.81
CA LYS A 152 -11.84 10.00 -26.50
C LYS A 152 -12.81 9.35 -25.52
N GLN A 153 -13.19 8.09 -25.75
CA GLN A 153 -14.08 7.34 -24.85
C GLN A 153 -13.46 7.19 -23.46
N ASN A 154 -12.17 6.84 -23.40
CA ASN A 154 -11.44 6.68 -22.15
C ASN A 154 -11.31 8.02 -21.38
N ALA A 155 -10.94 9.08 -22.09
CA ALA A 155 -10.79 10.43 -21.55
C ALA A 155 -12.14 10.97 -21.00
N THR A 156 -13.23 10.75 -21.74
CA THR A 156 -14.59 11.15 -21.32
C THR A 156 -15.00 10.43 -20.04
N LYS A 157 -14.80 9.09 -19.97
CA LYS A 157 -15.07 8.30 -18.75
C LYS A 157 -14.24 8.78 -17.56
N ALA A 158 -13.00 9.20 -17.80
CA ALA A 158 -12.09 9.70 -16.77
C ALA A 158 -12.27 11.20 -16.46
N LYS A 159 -13.15 11.92 -17.19
CA LYS A 159 -13.33 13.38 -17.13
C LYS A 159 -12.01 14.15 -17.35
N ILE A 160 -11.17 13.65 -18.26
CA ILE A 160 -9.89 14.27 -18.63
C ILE A 160 -10.04 14.97 -19.98
N PRO A 161 -9.64 16.24 -20.11
CA PRO A 161 -9.58 16.93 -21.40
C PRO A 161 -8.64 16.24 -22.39
N TYR A 162 -9.03 16.19 -23.65
CA TYR A 162 -8.27 15.50 -24.70
C TYR A 162 -8.19 16.32 -25.98
N TYR A 163 -7.14 16.08 -26.76
CA TYR A 163 -6.93 16.63 -28.11
C TYR A 163 -6.56 15.50 -29.07
N GLY A 164 -6.90 15.69 -30.34
CA GLY A 164 -6.50 14.83 -31.46
C GLY A 164 -7.20 15.29 -32.72
N SER A 165 -6.74 14.79 -33.86
CA SER A 165 -7.29 15.14 -35.18
C SER A 165 -7.72 13.89 -35.93
N LEU A 166 -8.88 13.98 -36.60
CA LEU A 166 -9.36 12.95 -37.52
C LEU A 166 -8.91 13.18 -38.96
N THR A 167 -8.44 14.39 -39.28
CA THR A 167 -8.10 14.81 -40.65
C THR A 167 -6.59 14.96 -40.85
N GLN A 168 -5.85 15.29 -39.80
CA GLN A 168 -4.40 15.43 -39.87
C GLN A 168 -3.74 14.06 -39.76
N THR A 169 -2.93 13.72 -40.75
CA THR A 169 -2.26 12.42 -40.83
C THR A 169 -0.88 12.44 -40.18
N ASP A 170 -0.23 13.61 -40.11
CA ASP A 170 1.10 13.76 -39.51
C ASP A 170 1.02 13.80 -37.97
N PRO A 171 1.58 12.79 -37.25
CA PRO A 171 1.52 12.75 -35.80
C PRO A 171 2.37 13.83 -35.12
N ALA A 172 3.44 14.32 -35.74
CA ALA A 172 4.28 15.38 -35.18
C ALA A 172 3.50 16.71 -35.13
N VAL A 173 2.73 16.99 -36.18
CA VAL A 173 1.85 18.17 -36.24
C VAL A 173 0.75 18.07 -35.17
N VAL A 174 0.05 16.94 -35.09
CA VAL A 174 -1.02 16.74 -34.09
C VAL A 174 -0.48 16.88 -32.66
N ALA A 175 0.69 16.28 -32.39
CA ALA A 175 1.33 16.37 -31.09
C ALA A 175 1.72 17.81 -30.73
N ALA A 176 2.35 18.54 -31.67
CA ALA A 176 2.78 19.93 -31.46
C ALA A 176 1.61 20.87 -31.19
N GLU A 177 0.54 20.78 -31.99
CA GLU A 177 -0.67 21.59 -31.83
C GLU A 177 -1.37 21.32 -30.50
N GLY A 178 -1.53 20.03 -30.15
CA GLY A 178 -2.17 19.63 -28.89
C GLY A 178 -1.39 20.11 -27.67
N VAL A 179 -0.06 19.94 -27.69
CA VAL A 179 0.82 20.42 -26.62
C VAL A 179 0.79 21.95 -26.52
N ALA A 180 0.83 22.66 -27.65
CA ALA A 180 0.78 24.13 -27.67
C ALA A 180 -0.55 24.65 -27.10
N ARG A 181 -1.67 24.03 -27.47
CA ARG A 181 -3.00 24.36 -26.95
C ARG A 181 -3.06 24.19 -25.43
N PHE A 182 -2.66 23.03 -24.91
CA PHE A 182 -2.75 22.76 -23.48
C PHE A 182 -1.74 23.55 -22.64
N LYS A 183 -0.57 23.91 -23.21
CA LYS A 183 0.34 24.89 -22.60
C LYS A 183 -0.32 26.26 -22.45
N LYS A 184 -1.04 26.76 -23.47
CA LYS A 184 -1.80 28.03 -23.40
C LYS A 184 -2.92 27.97 -22.36
N GLU A 185 -3.61 26.84 -22.26
CA GLU A 185 -4.66 26.60 -21.26
C GLU A 185 -4.11 26.29 -19.84
N LYS A 186 -2.80 26.42 -19.63
CA LYS A 186 -2.09 26.21 -18.35
C LYS A 186 -2.30 24.82 -17.74
N PHE A 187 -2.30 23.78 -18.58
CA PHE A 187 -2.24 22.40 -18.09
C PHE A 187 -0.83 22.09 -17.57
N GLU A 188 -0.78 21.30 -16.50
CA GLU A 188 0.45 20.94 -15.81
C GLU A 188 0.97 19.58 -16.26
N ILE A 189 0.09 18.66 -16.66
CA ILE A 189 0.45 17.32 -17.12
C ILE A 189 -0.13 17.12 -18.51
N ILE A 190 0.74 17.09 -19.52
CA ILE A 190 0.34 16.92 -20.92
C ILE A 190 0.88 15.57 -21.39
N ILE A 191 0.00 14.57 -21.52
CA ILE A 191 0.39 13.22 -21.92
C ILE A 191 0.10 13.03 -23.41
N VAL A 192 1.12 12.65 -24.17
CA VAL A 192 1.06 12.40 -25.62
C VAL A 192 1.09 10.90 -25.87
N ASP A 193 0.00 10.35 -26.43
CA ASP A 193 -0.14 8.95 -26.81
C ASP A 193 0.26 8.75 -28.28
N THR A 194 1.35 8.02 -28.53
CA THR A 194 1.82 7.74 -29.90
C THR A 194 1.33 6.37 -30.39
N SER A 195 1.48 6.15 -31.70
CA SER A 195 1.17 4.86 -32.35
C SER A 195 2.00 3.68 -31.81
N GLY A 196 1.49 2.45 -32.01
CA GLY A 196 2.20 1.20 -31.70
C GLY A 196 2.71 0.49 -32.94
N ARG A 197 3.86 -0.20 -32.81
CA ARG A 197 4.61 -0.79 -33.93
C ARG A 197 3.83 -1.85 -34.75
N HIS A 198 3.78 -1.69 -36.09
CA HIS A 198 3.44 -2.76 -37.07
C HIS A 198 4.18 -2.67 -38.44
N ARG A 199 4.97 -1.63 -38.75
CA ARG A 199 5.69 -1.53 -40.04
C ARG A 199 7.20 -1.40 -39.83
N GLN A 200 7.95 -1.58 -40.93
CA GLN A 200 9.42 -1.57 -41.01
C GLN A 200 10.04 -0.63 -39.98
N GLU A 201 10.91 -1.17 -39.12
CA GLU A 201 11.29 -0.53 -37.86
C GLU A 201 11.88 0.87 -38.04
N ALA A 202 12.61 1.12 -39.13
CA ALA A 202 13.33 2.37 -39.39
C ALA A 202 12.41 3.60 -39.54
N ASP A 203 11.33 3.51 -40.31
CA ASP A 203 10.47 4.67 -40.61
C ASP A 203 9.69 5.13 -39.37
N LEU A 204 9.24 4.18 -38.55
CA LEU A 204 8.54 4.48 -37.31
C LEU A 204 9.47 5.11 -36.27
N PHE A 205 10.72 4.64 -36.22
CA PHE A 205 11.73 5.25 -35.37
C PHE A 205 12.03 6.69 -35.79
N ALA A 206 12.10 6.95 -37.09
CA ALA A 206 12.24 8.31 -37.61
C ALA A 206 11.05 9.20 -37.21
N GLU A 207 9.82 8.70 -37.35
CA GLU A 207 8.60 9.41 -36.92
C GLU A 207 8.60 9.71 -35.42
N MET A 208 8.99 8.75 -34.59
CA MET A 208 9.09 8.97 -33.15
C MET A 208 10.08 10.07 -32.80
N VAL A 209 11.23 10.12 -33.49
CA VAL A 209 12.24 11.19 -33.32
C VAL A 209 11.68 12.53 -33.80
N GLN A 210 10.89 12.56 -34.87
CA GLN A 210 10.22 13.78 -35.35
C GLN A 210 9.21 14.30 -34.32
N VAL A 211 8.35 13.43 -33.78
CA VAL A 211 7.38 13.79 -32.72
C VAL A 211 8.13 14.32 -31.49
N GLN A 212 9.18 13.63 -31.04
CA GLN A 212 9.99 14.03 -29.89
C GLN A 212 10.65 15.40 -30.11
N SER A 213 11.17 15.66 -31.31
CA SER A 213 11.78 16.93 -31.69
C SER A 213 10.77 18.07 -31.73
N ALA A 214 9.54 17.80 -32.18
CA ALA A 214 8.47 18.79 -32.27
C ALA A 214 7.94 19.22 -30.90
N ILE A 215 7.75 18.27 -29.97
CA ILE A 215 7.13 18.56 -28.66
C ILE A 215 8.12 18.79 -27.53
N LYS A 216 9.37 18.30 -27.66
CA LYS A 216 10.44 18.35 -26.65
C LYS A 216 9.95 17.88 -25.27
N PRO A 217 9.62 16.58 -25.11
CA PRO A 217 9.02 16.08 -23.88
C PRO A 217 9.99 16.20 -22.70
N ASP A 218 9.48 16.55 -21.52
CA ASP A 218 10.23 16.54 -20.26
C ASP A 218 10.55 15.11 -19.82
N GLN A 219 9.69 14.16 -20.20
CA GLN A 219 9.86 12.74 -19.92
C GLN A 219 9.28 11.90 -21.07
N THR A 220 10.06 10.93 -21.54
CA THR A 220 9.55 9.85 -22.40
C THR A 220 9.39 8.58 -21.57
N ILE A 221 8.24 7.92 -21.70
CA ILE A 221 7.88 6.71 -20.96
C ILE A 221 7.68 5.56 -21.93
N MET A 222 8.42 4.46 -21.72
CA MET A 222 8.22 3.21 -22.43
C MET A 222 7.15 2.37 -21.74
N VAL A 223 6.09 2.01 -22.46
CA VAL A 223 5.09 1.05 -21.99
C VAL A 223 5.44 -0.34 -22.50
N LEU A 224 5.59 -1.27 -21.57
CA LEU A 224 5.91 -2.67 -21.82
C LEU A 224 4.75 -3.57 -21.40
N ASP A 225 4.53 -4.62 -22.19
CA ASP A 225 3.63 -5.70 -21.83
C ASP A 225 4.35 -6.67 -20.88
N GLY A 226 3.73 -7.00 -19.74
CA GLY A 226 4.25 -7.99 -18.80
C GLY A 226 4.39 -9.41 -19.38
N THR A 227 3.74 -9.73 -20.51
CA THR A 227 3.81 -11.04 -21.17
C THR A 227 4.91 -11.17 -22.22
N ILE A 228 5.68 -10.11 -22.47
CA ILE A 228 6.64 -10.05 -23.57
C ILE A 228 7.83 -11.02 -23.43
N GLY A 229 8.09 -11.48 -22.20
CA GLY A 229 9.16 -12.43 -21.87
C GLY A 229 10.55 -11.94 -22.30
N GLN A 230 11.31 -12.83 -22.92
CA GLN A 230 12.73 -12.64 -23.28
C GLN A 230 12.97 -11.53 -24.31
N ALA A 231 11.99 -11.25 -25.18
CA ALA A 231 12.10 -10.22 -26.21
C ALA A 231 12.19 -8.79 -25.63
N ALA A 232 11.83 -8.61 -24.35
CA ALA A 232 11.92 -7.33 -23.64
C ALA A 232 13.30 -6.68 -23.74
N GLU A 233 14.38 -7.46 -23.60
CA GLU A 233 15.76 -6.94 -23.57
C GLU A 233 16.09 -6.23 -24.89
N ALA A 234 15.97 -6.94 -26.02
CA ALA A 234 16.32 -6.44 -27.34
C ALA A 234 15.43 -5.25 -27.75
N GLN A 235 14.13 -5.33 -27.48
CA GLN A 235 13.19 -4.27 -27.84
C GLN A 235 13.41 -3.01 -27.00
N SER A 236 13.59 -3.16 -25.68
CA SER A 236 13.85 -2.02 -24.80
C SER A 236 15.17 -1.34 -25.15
N ALA A 237 16.21 -2.12 -25.48
CA ALA A 237 17.49 -1.59 -25.93
C ALA A 237 17.36 -0.78 -27.24
N ALA A 238 16.63 -1.29 -28.24
CA ALA A 238 16.42 -0.59 -29.50
C ALA A 238 15.64 0.73 -29.30
N PHE A 239 14.57 0.71 -28.50
CA PHE A 239 13.84 1.95 -28.15
C PHE A 239 14.70 2.94 -27.35
N LYS A 240 15.56 2.44 -26.45
CA LYS A 240 16.42 3.29 -25.62
C LYS A 240 17.45 4.03 -26.48
N GLN A 241 18.01 3.37 -27.50
CA GLN A 241 18.95 3.97 -28.43
C GLN A 241 18.31 5.08 -29.28
N THR A 242 17.03 4.94 -29.65
CA THR A 242 16.37 5.91 -30.53
C THR A 242 15.63 7.02 -29.80
N ALA A 243 14.82 6.69 -28.81
CA ALA A 243 13.88 7.63 -28.17
C ALA A 243 14.35 8.11 -26.79
N ASP A 244 15.42 7.52 -26.27
CA ASP A 244 15.98 7.74 -24.93
C ASP A 244 14.92 7.97 -23.84
N PHE A 245 14.18 6.91 -23.50
CA PHE A 245 13.12 7.01 -22.51
C PHE A 245 13.67 7.00 -21.07
N GLY A 246 13.08 7.83 -20.20
CA GLY A 246 13.51 8.04 -18.82
C GLY A 246 12.74 7.24 -17.77
N ALA A 247 11.66 6.55 -18.16
CA ALA A 247 10.94 5.63 -17.29
C ALA A 247 10.24 4.51 -18.07
N ILE A 248 9.93 3.43 -17.35
CA ILE A 248 9.17 2.27 -17.86
C ILE A 248 7.84 2.15 -17.10
N ILE A 249 6.77 1.82 -17.80
CA ILE A 249 5.52 1.33 -17.19
C ILE A 249 5.25 -0.08 -17.69
N ILE A 250 5.01 -1.01 -16.76
CA ILE A 250 4.71 -2.41 -17.10
C ILE A 250 3.20 -2.62 -16.95
N THR A 251 2.55 -3.13 -17.99
CA THR A 251 1.11 -3.37 -18.01
C THR A 251 0.79 -4.86 -17.91
N LYS A 252 -0.50 -5.18 -17.78
CA LYS A 252 -1.03 -6.56 -17.74
C LYS A 252 -0.40 -7.42 -16.64
N THR A 253 0.00 -6.79 -15.53
CA THR A 253 0.62 -7.48 -14.40
C THR A 253 -0.37 -8.32 -13.57
N ASP A 254 -1.66 -8.12 -13.82
CA ASP A 254 -2.78 -8.89 -13.30
C ASP A 254 -3.01 -10.23 -14.00
N GLY A 255 -2.55 -10.37 -15.25
CA GLY A 255 -2.75 -11.56 -16.06
C GLY A 255 -1.71 -12.66 -15.88
N GLY A 256 -1.52 -13.45 -16.93
CA GLY A 256 -0.49 -14.49 -17.04
C GLY A 256 0.95 -13.98 -17.13
N ALA A 257 1.18 -12.68 -16.88
CA ALA A 257 2.49 -12.05 -16.99
C ALA A 257 3.48 -12.66 -15.99
N LEU A 258 4.55 -13.22 -16.53
CA LEU A 258 5.63 -13.84 -15.77
C LEU A 258 6.55 -12.80 -15.11
N GLY A 259 6.47 -11.53 -15.52
CA GLY A 259 7.22 -10.43 -14.91
C GLY A 259 8.72 -10.40 -15.25
N GLY A 260 9.29 -11.47 -15.82
CA GLY A 260 10.72 -11.51 -16.16
C GLY A 260 11.14 -10.59 -17.30
N GLY A 261 10.21 -10.23 -18.19
CA GLY A 261 10.44 -9.22 -19.22
C GLY A 261 10.74 -7.84 -18.64
N ALA A 262 10.07 -7.47 -17.53
CA ALA A 262 10.32 -6.21 -16.85
C ALA A 262 11.74 -6.11 -16.28
N ILE A 263 12.20 -7.18 -15.62
CA ILE A 263 13.55 -7.28 -15.07
C ILE A 263 14.58 -7.14 -16.19
N SER A 264 14.32 -7.83 -17.31
CA SER A 264 15.18 -7.78 -18.50
C SER A 264 15.25 -6.39 -19.13
N ALA A 265 14.12 -5.66 -19.17
CA ALA A 265 14.08 -4.30 -19.69
C ALA A 265 14.87 -3.30 -18.81
N VAL A 266 14.72 -3.39 -17.49
CA VAL A 266 15.46 -2.53 -16.53
C VAL A 266 16.96 -2.79 -16.65
N ALA A 267 17.37 -4.06 -16.69
CA ALA A 267 18.77 -4.42 -16.80
C ALA A 267 19.40 -3.97 -18.13
N ALA A 268 18.65 -3.98 -19.23
CA ALA A 268 19.13 -3.57 -20.55
C ALA A 268 19.28 -2.05 -20.71
N THR A 269 18.43 -1.28 -20.03
CA THR A 269 18.27 0.16 -20.29
C THR A 269 18.64 1.05 -19.12
N HIS A 270 18.94 0.46 -17.96
CA HIS A 270 19.21 1.15 -16.70
C HIS A 270 18.15 2.23 -16.38
N THR A 271 16.91 1.97 -16.78
CA THR A 271 15.81 2.94 -16.69
C THR A 271 14.80 2.47 -15.64
N PRO A 272 14.36 3.35 -14.72
CA PRO A 272 13.46 2.96 -13.64
C PRO A 272 12.06 2.66 -14.11
N VAL A 273 11.47 1.62 -13.52
CA VAL A 273 10.03 1.38 -13.61
C VAL A 273 9.33 2.40 -12.72
N ALA A 274 8.42 3.18 -13.28
CA ALA A 274 7.65 4.19 -12.55
C ALA A 274 6.31 3.64 -12.03
N PHE A 275 5.62 2.83 -12.83
CA PHE A 275 4.29 2.31 -12.51
C PHE A 275 4.09 0.87 -13.00
N LEU A 276 3.15 0.20 -12.35
CA LEU A 276 2.57 -1.09 -12.75
C LEU A 276 1.08 -0.92 -13.08
N GLY A 277 0.66 -1.37 -14.25
CA GLY A 277 -0.74 -1.54 -14.62
C GLY A 277 -1.25 -2.91 -14.16
N THR A 278 -2.13 -2.91 -13.16
CA THR A 278 -2.59 -4.11 -12.43
C THR A 278 -4.04 -4.48 -12.74
N GLY A 279 -4.53 -4.15 -13.94
CA GLY A 279 -5.91 -4.42 -14.35
C GLY A 279 -6.34 -3.57 -15.54
N GLU A 280 -7.61 -3.66 -15.92
CA GLU A 280 -8.20 -2.87 -17.01
C GLU A 280 -8.88 -1.58 -16.53
N HIS A 281 -9.28 -1.51 -15.27
CA HIS A 281 -10.01 -0.35 -14.75
C HIS A 281 -9.10 0.88 -14.64
N MET A 282 -9.71 2.06 -14.71
CA MET A 282 -9.00 3.36 -14.70
C MET A 282 -8.19 3.62 -13.43
N THR A 283 -8.48 2.90 -12.34
CA THR A 283 -7.78 2.98 -11.05
C THR A 283 -6.67 1.96 -10.90
N ASP A 284 -6.55 1.02 -11.84
CA ASP A 284 -5.58 -0.08 -11.77
C ASP A 284 -4.22 0.35 -12.31
N LEU A 285 -3.64 1.34 -11.62
CA LEU A 285 -2.29 1.85 -11.85
C LEU A 285 -1.63 2.10 -10.48
N GLU A 286 -0.57 1.35 -10.20
CA GLU A 286 0.17 1.40 -8.94
C GLU A 286 1.56 1.96 -9.16
N ARG A 287 2.06 2.75 -8.20
CA ARG A 287 3.43 3.23 -8.24
C ARG A 287 4.38 2.06 -7.98
N PHE A 288 5.41 1.94 -8.80
CA PHE A 288 6.42 0.91 -8.62
C PHE A 288 7.47 1.33 -7.59
N ALA A 289 7.83 0.40 -6.72
CA ALA A 289 8.98 0.54 -5.83
C ALA A 289 9.68 -0.84 -5.72
N PRO A 290 11.00 -0.92 -5.97
CA PRO A 290 11.75 -2.18 -5.98
C PRO A 290 11.55 -3.04 -4.71
N LYS A 291 11.76 -2.44 -3.53
CA LYS A 291 11.68 -3.16 -2.24
C LYS A 291 10.25 -3.68 -1.94
N PRO A 292 9.18 -2.85 -2.00
CA PRO A 292 7.81 -3.35 -1.85
C PRO A 292 7.44 -4.43 -2.88
N PHE A 293 7.89 -4.28 -4.13
CA PHE A 293 7.61 -5.25 -5.18
C PHE A 293 8.23 -6.63 -4.86
N ILE A 294 9.51 -6.67 -4.49
CA ILE A 294 10.17 -7.93 -4.09
C ILE A 294 9.59 -8.46 -2.77
N SER A 295 9.25 -7.60 -1.81
CA SER A 295 8.60 -8.01 -0.55
C SER A 295 7.27 -8.70 -0.80
N LYS A 296 6.45 -8.15 -1.69
CA LYS A 296 5.19 -8.74 -2.14
C LYS A 296 5.41 -10.05 -2.88
N LEU A 297 6.42 -10.11 -3.76
CA LEU A 297 6.81 -11.33 -4.46
C LEU A 297 7.19 -12.44 -3.48
N LEU A 298 7.98 -12.13 -2.46
CA LEU A 298 8.40 -13.10 -1.44
C LEU A 298 7.32 -13.41 -0.39
N GLY A 299 6.15 -12.77 -0.45
CA GLY A 299 5.05 -13.03 0.50
C GLY A 299 5.23 -12.41 1.89
N TYR A 300 6.15 -11.45 2.05
CA TYR A 300 6.32 -10.70 3.31
C TYR A 300 5.26 -9.59 3.51
N GLY A 301 4.42 -9.35 2.50
CA GLY A 301 3.37 -8.33 2.50
C GLY A 301 3.84 -6.95 2.03
N ASP A 302 2.90 -6.07 1.70
CA ASP A 302 3.15 -4.70 1.24
C ASP A 302 2.46 -3.68 2.15
N MET A 303 3.13 -3.32 3.25
CA MET A 303 2.64 -2.28 4.15
C MET A 303 2.69 -0.87 3.52
N SER A 304 3.62 -0.62 2.59
CA SER A 304 3.84 0.71 2.02
C SER A 304 2.76 1.07 1.00
N GLY A 305 2.40 0.15 0.10
CA GLY A 305 1.31 0.33 -0.86
C GLY A 305 -0.05 0.46 -0.18
N LEU A 306 -0.28 -0.27 0.91
CA LEU A 306 -1.48 -0.14 1.74
C LEU A 306 -1.61 1.28 2.31
N ILE A 307 -0.54 1.85 2.84
CA ILE A 307 -0.55 3.22 3.39
C ILE A 307 -0.86 4.25 2.30
N GLU A 308 -0.26 4.14 1.11
CA GLU A 308 -0.54 5.09 0.01
C GLU A 308 -2.00 4.99 -0.48
N HIS A 309 -2.54 3.76 -0.59
CA HIS A 309 -3.93 3.56 -1.01
C HIS A 309 -4.92 4.08 0.05
N LEU A 310 -4.64 3.84 1.33
CA LEU A 310 -5.39 4.43 2.45
C LEU A 310 -5.33 5.96 2.45
N GLN A 311 -4.18 6.56 2.17
CA GLN A 311 -4.04 8.02 2.05
C GLN A 311 -4.86 8.61 0.90
N THR A 312 -5.04 7.87 -0.18
CA THR A 312 -5.82 8.33 -1.34
C THR A 312 -7.32 8.34 -1.01
N ILE A 313 -7.80 7.27 -0.36
CA ILE A 313 -9.20 7.13 0.04
C ILE A 313 -9.56 8.09 1.18
N THR A 314 -8.68 8.24 2.18
CA THR A 314 -8.88 9.18 3.30
C THR A 314 -8.98 10.63 2.85
N ARG A 315 -8.36 11.00 1.72
CA ARG A 315 -8.53 12.33 1.10
C ARG A 315 -9.86 12.48 0.36
N GLU A 316 -10.37 11.41 -0.22
CA GLU A 316 -11.67 11.40 -0.93
C GLU A 316 -12.87 11.24 0.03
N SER A 317 -12.69 10.68 1.24
CA SER A 317 -13.76 10.44 2.21
C SER A 317 -13.87 11.57 3.25
N ALA A 318 -14.57 12.64 2.88
CA ALA A 318 -14.97 13.70 3.82
C ALA A 318 -15.72 13.18 5.08
N GLY A 319 -16.32 11.98 5.02
CA GLY A 319 -17.09 11.34 6.10
C GLY A 319 -16.27 10.72 7.25
N MET A 320 -14.96 10.47 7.09
CA MET A 320 -14.17 9.82 8.15
C MET A 320 -14.03 10.64 9.44
N LYS A 321 -14.28 11.96 9.40
CA LYS A 321 -14.31 12.79 10.62
C LYS A 321 -15.48 12.44 11.53
N GLU A 322 -16.63 12.07 10.98
CA GLU A 322 -17.82 11.68 11.76
C GLU A 322 -17.69 10.26 12.25
N THR A 323 -17.27 9.32 11.40
CA THR A 323 -17.01 7.94 11.82
C THR A 323 -15.93 7.85 12.90
N GLN A 324 -14.86 8.68 12.84
CA GLN A 324 -13.84 8.73 13.89
C GLN A 324 -14.36 9.33 15.21
N LYS A 325 -15.31 10.28 15.17
CA LYS A 325 -15.97 10.82 16.35
C LYS A 325 -16.89 9.77 17.00
N HIS A 326 -17.71 9.10 16.19
CA HIS A 326 -18.62 8.04 16.63
C HIS A 326 -17.85 6.86 17.27
N LEU A 327 -16.72 6.47 16.68
CA LEU A 327 -15.81 5.46 17.23
C LEU A 327 -15.18 5.89 18.57
N ALA A 328 -14.87 7.18 18.73
CA ALA A 328 -14.34 7.73 19.98
C ALA A 328 -15.41 7.83 21.08
N GLU A 329 -16.66 8.04 20.70
CA GLU A 329 -17.82 8.09 21.59
C GLU A 329 -18.34 6.69 21.96
N GLY A 330 -17.99 5.66 21.20
CA GLY A 330 -18.39 4.26 21.43
C GLY A 330 -19.76 3.91 20.84
N ILE A 331 -20.25 4.73 19.92
CA ILE A 331 -21.52 4.52 19.21
C ILE A 331 -21.17 4.03 17.80
N PHE A 332 -21.58 2.81 17.45
CA PHE A 332 -21.39 2.25 16.12
C PHE A 332 -22.75 1.98 15.50
N THR A 333 -23.18 2.88 14.61
CA THR A 333 -24.48 2.82 13.93
C THR A 333 -24.45 1.89 12.73
N ILE A 334 -25.61 1.56 12.17
CA ILE A 334 -25.70 0.79 10.92
C ILE A 334 -25.14 1.61 9.74
N ARG A 335 -25.29 2.95 9.76
CA ARG A 335 -24.68 3.85 8.78
C ARG A 335 -23.16 3.75 8.80
N ASP A 336 -22.55 3.74 9.98
CA ASP A 336 -21.10 3.59 10.11
C ASP A 336 -20.62 2.29 9.45
N MET A 337 -21.36 1.19 9.64
CA MET A 337 -21.08 -0.09 8.98
C MET A 337 -21.24 0.01 7.45
N LYS A 338 -22.31 0.66 6.96
CA LYS A 338 -22.52 0.90 5.52
C LYS A 338 -21.36 1.68 4.91
N GLU A 339 -20.89 2.73 5.58
CA GLU A 339 -19.78 3.54 5.11
C GLU A 339 -18.47 2.77 5.10
N GLN A 340 -18.18 1.98 6.13
CA GLN A 340 -16.99 1.12 6.17
C GLN A 340 -17.01 0.09 5.02
N ILE A 341 -18.14 -0.58 4.81
CA ILE A 341 -18.28 -1.56 3.72
C ILE A 341 -18.20 -0.89 2.34
N SER A 342 -18.79 0.30 2.20
CA SER A 342 -18.70 1.08 0.95
C SER A 342 -17.26 1.54 0.67
N ASN A 343 -16.50 1.88 1.70
CA ASN A 343 -15.08 2.23 1.56
C ASN A 343 -14.25 1.00 1.19
N ILE A 344 -14.56 -0.17 1.74
CA ILE A 344 -13.92 -1.45 1.38
C ILE A 344 -14.17 -1.78 -0.10
N LEU A 345 -15.37 -1.56 -0.64
CA LEU A 345 -15.64 -1.71 -2.09
C LEU A 345 -14.81 -0.74 -2.94
N LYS A 346 -14.59 0.49 -2.46
CA LYS A 346 -13.76 1.47 -3.15
C LYS A 346 -12.27 1.09 -3.16
N MET A 347 -11.83 0.21 -2.25
CA MET A 347 -10.45 -0.31 -2.19
C MET A 347 -10.15 -1.35 -3.27
N GLY A 348 -11.14 -1.76 -4.07
CA GLY A 348 -10.98 -2.73 -5.16
C GLY A 348 -11.26 -4.18 -4.73
N PRO A 349 -10.77 -5.17 -5.50
CA PRO A 349 -11.04 -6.58 -5.24
C PRO A 349 -10.54 -7.05 -3.86
N MET A 350 -11.27 -7.96 -3.22
CA MET A 350 -10.93 -8.47 -1.89
C MET A 350 -9.60 -9.22 -1.86
N SER A 351 -9.25 -9.96 -2.91
CA SER A 351 -7.91 -10.56 -3.07
C SER A 351 -6.79 -9.52 -2.99
N LYS A 352 -6.99 -8.34 -3.57
CA LYS A 352 -5.99 -7.28 -3.60
C LYS A 352 -5.77 -6.72 -2.19
N VAL A 353 -6.85 -6.44 -1.45
CA VAL A 353 -6.77 -6.00 -0.05
C VAL A 353 -6.18 -7.10 0.84
N ALA A 354 -6.60 -8.35 0.66
CA ALA A 354 -6.06 -9.49 1.41
C ALA A 354 -4.56 -9.74 1.12
N SER A 355 -4.11 -9.52 -0.12
CA SER A 355 -2.70 -9.65 -0.51
C SER A 355 -1.78 -8.58 0.11
N MET A 356 -2.35 -7.46 0.57
CA MET A 356 -1.61 -6.39 1.25
C MET A 356 -1.42 -6.67 2.75
N ILE A 357 -2.24 -7.53 3.34
CA ILE A 357 -2.20 -7.84 4.78
C ILE A 357 -1.46 -9.17 5.01
N PRO A 358 -0.30 -9.17 5.69
CA PRO A 358 0.46 -10.38 5.97
C PRO A 358 -0.39 -11.46 6.66
N GLY A 359 -0.33 -12.70 6.18
CA GLY A 359 -1.01 -13.86 6.77
C GLY A 359 -2.51 -13.99 6.47
N LEU A 360 -3.20 -12.94 6.02
CA LEU A 360 -4.65 -12.99 5.74
C LEU A 360 -4.98 -13.75 4.45
N SER A 361 -4.11 -13.66 3.44
CA SER A 361 -4.28 -14.38 2.16
C SER A 361 -4.32 -15.90 2.34
N ASN A 362 -3.66 -16.46 3.35
CA ASN A 362 -3.68 -17.90 3.64
C ASN A 362 -4.93 -18.32 4.42
N MET A 363 -5.56 -17.38 5.14
CA MET A 363 -6.75 -17.63 5.96
C MET A 363 -8.05 -17.54 5.13
N MET A 364 -8.05 -16.72 4.08
CA MET A 364 -9.18 -16.53 3.14
C MET A 364 -9.14 -17.51 1.94
N GLY A 365 -8.24 -18.50 1.96
CA GLY A 365 -8.11 -19.49 0.88
C GLY A 365 -9.42 -20.25 0.68
N GLY A 366 -10.12 -19.99 -0.43
CA GLY A 366 -11.35 -20.69 -0.82
C GLY A 366 -12.53 -19.79 -1.16
N MET A 367 -12.47 -18.48 -0.90
CA MET A 367 -13.49 -17.54 -1.36
C MET A 367 -13.05 -16.86 -2.66
N SER A 368 -13.85 -16.96 -3.72
CA SER A 368 -13.54 -16.28 -4.98
C SER A 368 -13.76 -14.76 -4.82
N ASP A 369 -13.06 -13.96 -5.63
CA ASP A 369 -13.24 -12.50 -5.63
C ASP A 369 -14.66 -12.09 -6.05
N GLU A 370 -15.27 -12.86 -6.94
CA GLU A 370 -16.63 -12.64 -7.43
C GLU A 370 -17.65 -12.89 -6.31
N ASP A 371 -17.54 -14.00 -5.58
CA ASP A 371 -18.43 -14.33 -4.45
C ASP A 371 -18.33 -13.29 -3.33
N GLY A 372 -17.12 -12.82 -3.04
CA GLY A 372 -16.89 -11.78 -2.04
C GLY A 372 -17.52 -10.44 -2.43
N GLN A 373 -17.34 -10.02 -3.68
CA GLN A 373 -17.94 -8.78 -4.18
C GLN A 373 -19.46 -8.86 -4.24
N GLU A 374 -20.03 -10.00 -4.66
CA GLU A 374 -21.47 -10.19 -4.68
C GLU A 374 -22.09 -10.09 -3.28
N LYS A 375 -21.49 -10.77 -2.29
CA LYS A 375 -21.97 -10.68 -0.90
C LYS A 375 -21.97 -9.25 -0.40
N ILE A 376 -20.90 -8.52 -0.65
CA ILE A 376 -20.79 -7.11 -0.24
C ILE A 376 -21.83 -6.24 -0.97
N LYS A 377 -22.09 -6.46 -2.27
CA LYS A 377 -23.17 -5.77 -3.00
C LYS A 377 -24.55 -6.06 -2.42
N ARG A 378 -24.84 -7.31 -2.05
CA ARG A 378 -26.11 -7.68 -1.38
C ARG A 378 -26.28 -6.93 -0.06
N MET A 379 -25.21 -6.78 0.73
CA MET A 379 -25.25 -5.96 1.95
C MET A 379 -25.58 -4.50 1.65
N ILE A 380 -25.05 -3.91 0.58
CA ILE A 380 -25.41 -2.55 0.16
C ILE A 380 -26.89 -2.44 -0.16
N TYR A 381 -27.46 -3.37 -0.93
CA TYR A 381 -28.89 -3.33 -1.25
C TYR A 381 -29.78 -3.43 0.00
N ILE A 382 -29.36 -4.22 1.00
CA ILE A 382 -30.00 -4.28 2.31
C ILE A 382 -29.93 -2.90 2.99
N PHE A 383 -28.77 -2.24 3.02
CA PHE A 383 -28.64 -0.90 3.61
C PHE A 383 -29.42 0.18 2.86
N ASP A 384 -29.52 0.10 1.53
CA ASP A 384 -30.29 1.05 0.70
C ASP A 384 -31.81 0.89 0.89
N SER A 385 -32.25 -0.29 1.34
CA SER A 385 -33.65 -0.58 1.68
C SER A 385 -34.05 -0.15 3.10
N MET A 386 -33.10 0.42 3.87
CA MET A 386 -33.32 0.98 5.20
C MET A 386 -33.62 2.47 5.15
N THR A 387 -34.46 2.92 6.08
CA THR A 387 -34.73 4.35 6.31
C THR A 387 -33.58 5.01 7.08
N THR A 388 -33.49 6.35 7.04
CA THR A 388 -32.49 7.11 7.82
C THR A 388 -32.52 6.78 9.31
N LYS A 389 -33.72 6.68 9.90
CA LYS A 389 -33.90 6.28 11.31
C LYS A 389 -33.37 4.89 11.61
N GLU A 390 -33.46 3.95 10.66
CA GLU A 390 -32.96 2.59 10.82
C GLU A 390 -31.42 2.57 10.67
N LEU A 391 -30.88 3.32 9.71
CA LEU A 391 -29.43 3.44 9.49
C LEU A 391 -28.71 4.15 10.66
N ASP A 392 -29.31 5.18 11.23
CA ASP A 392 -28.74 5.95 12.34
C ASP A 392 -28.91 5.25 13.71
N SER A 393 -29.53 4.07 13.72
CA SER A 393 -29.75 3.27 14.93
C SER A 393 -28.64 2.23 15.17
N ASP A 394 -28.68 1.61 16.36
CA ASP A 394 -27.85 0.45 16.73
C ASP A 394 -28.46 -0.89 16.29
N GLY A 395 -29.48 -0.88 15.42
CA GLY A 395 -30.18 -2.05 14.91
C GLY A 395 -31.28 -2.61 15.80
N LYS A 396 -31.45 -2.12 17.04
CA LYS A 396 -32.53 -2.60 17.93
C LYS A 396 -33.94 -2.34 17.40
N ILE A 397 -34.13 -1.28 16.62
CA ILE A 397 -35.43 -0.96 16.00
C ILE A 397 -35.88 -2.05 15.01
N LEU A 398 -34.92 -2.72 14.36
CA LEU A 398 -35.18 -3.79 13.41
C LEU A 398 -35.50 -5.10 14.15
N LEU A 399 -34.82 -5.38 15.27
CA LEU A 399 -35.09 -6.55 16.12
C LEU A 399 -36.43 -6.46 16.87
N SER A 400 -36.84 -5.26 17.27
CA SER A 400 -38.10 -5.04 17.99
C SER A 400 -39.33 -5.01 17.07
N GLN A 401 -39.15 -4.76 15.77
CA GLN A 401 -40.23 -4.74 14.78
C GLN A 401 -39.87 -5.62 13.57
N PRO A 402 -40.09 -6.95 13.66
CA PRO A 402 -39.73 -7.90 12.60
C PRO A 402 -40.36 -7.61 11.24
N THR A 403 -41.49 -6.93 11.20
CA THR A 403 -42.13 -6.45 9.96
C THR A 403 -41.21 -5.55 9.12
N ARG A 404 -40.29 -4.82 9.76
CA ARG A 404 -39.26 -4.02 9.07
C ARG A 404 -38.22 -4.90 8.37
N ILE A 405 -37.84 -6.02 8.99
CA ILE A 405 -36.89 -6.98 8.42
C ILE A 405 -37.48 -7.58 7.15
N THR A 406 -38.75 -7.99 7.18
CA THR A 406 -39.44 -8.50 5.98
C THR A 406 -39.52 -7.45 4.87
N ARG A 407 -39.84 -6.20 5.20
CA ARG A 407 -39.86 -5.08 4.23
C ARG A 407 -38.48 -4.87 3.58
N ILE A 408 -37.42 -4.85 4.39
CA ILE A 408 -36.04 -4.67 3.92
C ILE A 408 -35.67 -5.81 2.98
N ALA A 409 -35.89 -7.07 3.40
CA ALA A 409 -35.59 -8.25 2.58
C ALA A 409 -36.31 -8.23 1.22
N CYS A 410 -37.60 -7.89 1.20
CA CYS A 410 -38.34 -7.73 -0.06
C CYS A 410 -37.81 -6.57 -0.92
N GLY A 411 -37.46 -5.44 -0.30
CA GLY A 411 -36.93 -4.26 -1.00
C GLY A 411 -35.53 -4.46 -1.58
N SER A 412 -34.68 -5.25 -0.92
CA SER A 412 -33.32 -5.56 -1.36
C SER A 412 -33.25 -6.80 -2.26
N GLY A 413 -34.34 -7.55 -2.42
CA GLY A 413 -34.36 -8.82 -3.14
C GLY A 413 -33.56 -9.93 -2.44
N THR A 414 -33.34 -9.81 -1.12
CA THR A 414 -32.60 -10.79 -0.31
C THR A 414 -33.53 -11.57 0.60
N SER A 415 -33.02 -12.61 1.28
CA SER A 415 -33.81 -13.35 2.26
C SER A 415 -33.83 -12.65 3.62
N VAL A 416 -34.82 -12.98 4.46
CA VAL A 416 -34.88 -12.53 5.86
C VAL A 416 -33.61 -12.94 6.63
N ARG A 417 -33.10 -14.14 6.34
CA ARG A 417 -31.87 -14.68 6.93
C ARG A 417 -30.65 -13.81 6.64
N ASP A 418 -30.54 -13.27 5.41
CA ASP A 418 -29.43 -12.39 5.03
C ASP A 418 -29.43 -11.08 5.85
N VAL A 419 -30.63 -10.54 6.13
CA VAL A 419 -30.79 -9.33 6.94
C VAL A 419 -30.46 -9.61 8.41
N GLU A 420 -30.89 -10.76 8.95
CA GLU A 420 -30.56 -11.18 10.33
C GLU A 420 -29.07 -11.45 10.52
N GLU A 421 -28.42 -12.07 9.52
CA GLU A 421 -26.98 -12.29 9.52
C GLU A 421 -26.22 -10.96 9.53
N LEU A 422 -26.64 -9.99 8.71
CA LEU A 422 -26.06 -8.65 8.71
C LEU A 422 -26.21 -7.95 10.07
N LEU A 423 -27.36 -8.04 10.72
CA LEU A 423 -27.58 -7.47 12.06
C LEU A 423 -26.71 -8.16 13.12
N THR A 424 -26.48 -9.46 12.97
CA THR A 424 -25.58 -10.22 13.86
C THR A 424 -24.13 -9.75 13.68
N GLN A 425 -23.68 -9.59 12.44
CA GLN A 425 -22.36 -9.04 12.12
C GLN A 425 -22.19 -7.61 12.65
N HIS A 426 -23.21 -6.75 12.51
CA HIS A 426 -23.23 -5.41 13.09
C HIS A 426 -23.07 -5.43 14.61
N LYS A 427 -23.77 -6.33 15.31
CA LYS A 427 -23.70 -6.47 16.77
C LYS A 427 -22.30 -6.87 17.24
N VAL A 428 -21.63 -7.78 16.51
CA VAL A 428 -20.24 -8.17 16.79
C VAL A 428 -19.30 -6.97 16.59
N MET A 429 -19.41 -6.26 15.47
CA MET A 429 -18.59 -5.06 15.19
C MET A 429 -18.85 -3.93 16.18
N SER A 430 -20.10 -3.70 16.59
CA SER A 430 -20.49 -2.72 17.61
C SER A 430 -19.89 -3.07 18.97
N GLY A 431 -19.86 -4.35 19.34
CA GLY A 431 -19.18 -4.84 20.56
C GLY A 431 -17.68 -4.56 20.53
N LEU A 432 -17.02 -4.86 19.41
CA LEU A 432 -15.59 -4.57 19.23
C LEU A 432 -15.29 -3.06 19.25
N ALA A 433 -16.12 -2.24 18.60
CA ALA A 433 -15.97 -0.79 18.58
C ALA A 433 -16.14 -0.17 19.97
N LYS A 434 -17.09 -0.68 20.79
CA LYS A 434 -17.25 -0.28 22.19
C LYS A 434 -16.02 -0.61 23.03
N ASN A 435 -15.46 -1.81 22.86
CA ASN A 435 -14.24 -2.23 23.56
C ASN A 435 -13.03 -1.37 23.16
N PHE A 436 -12.90 -1.07 21.86
CA PHE A 436 -11.83 -0.21 21.36
C PHE A 436 -11.97 1.25 21.82
N GLY A 437 -13.19 1.80 21.84
CA GLY A 437 -13.48 3.12 22.39
C GLY A 437 -13.19 3.20 23.89
N ALA A 438 -13.54 2.16 24.66
CA ALA A 438 -13.20 2.06 26.08
C ALA A 438 -11.69 1.98 26.31
N GLN A 439 -10.97 1.20 25.50
CA GLN A 439 -9.51 1.08 25.57
C GLN A 439 -8.81 2.39 25.17
N LYS A 440 -9.30 3.12 24.18
CA LYS A 440 -8.79 4.44 23.78
C LYS A 440 -9.06 5.51 24.85
N LYS A 441 -10.22 5.49 25.51
CA LYS A 441 -10.51 6.36 26.68
C LYS A 441 -9.58 6.03 27.85
N ASN A 442 -9.28 4.75 28.08
CA ASN A 442 -8.34 4.33 29.12
C ASN A 442 -6.89 4.67 28.76
N MET A 443 -6.48 4.54 27.49
CA MET A 443 -5.17 4.96 27.03
C MET A 443 -5.02 6.49 27.06
N ALA A 444 -6.05 7.25 26.67
CA ALA A 444 -6.04 8.71 26.76
C ALA A 444 -6.00 9.19 28.22
N LYS A 445 -6.71 8.50 29.14
CA LYS A 445 -6.58 8.73 30.59
C LYS A 445 -5.19 8.37 31.11
N ALA A 446 -4.61 7.26 30.69
CA ALA A 446 -3.27 6.84 31.08
C ALA A 446 -2.20 7.79 30.52
N GLN A 447 -2.38 8.29 29.30
CA GLN A 447 -1.49 9.24 28.65
C GLN A 447 -1.63 10.64 29.25
N ALA A 448 -2.83 11.04 29.68
CA ALA A 448 -3.05 12.26 30.47
C ALA A 448 -2.52 12.15 31.92
N MET A 449 -2.41 10.93 32.47
CA MET A 449 -1.73 10.69 33.74
C MET A 449 -0.20 10.63 33.59
N LEU A 450 0.31 10.15 32.45
CA LEU A 450 1.75 10.06 32.16
C LEU A 450 2.33 11.40 31.66
N GLN A 451 1.54 12.21 30.95
CA GLN A 451 1.88 13.58 30.58
C GLN A 451 1.44 14.55 31.68
N GLY A 452 2.15 14.50 32.81
CA GLY A 452 2.27 15.60 33.78
C GLY A 452 1.00 16.40 34.03
N GLY A 453 0.09 15.84 34.82
CA GLY A 453 -1.04 16.60 35.38
C GLY A 453 -0.56 17.88 36.06
N ASN A 454 -1.12 19.01 35.64
CA ASN A 454 -0.91 20.34 36.20
C ASN A 454 -0.86 20.29 37.75
N LYS A 455 0.35 20.38 38.31
CA LYS A 455 0.58 20.56 39.77
C LYS A 455 -0.27 21.69 40.35
N GLN A 456 -0.60 22.70 39.55
CA GLN A 456 -1.49 23.80 39.93
C GLN A 456 -2.95 23.40 40.15
N GLN A 457 -3.51 22.47 39.36
CA GLN A 457 -4.90 22.02 39.55
C GLN A 457 -5.03 21.05 40.73
N GLN A 458 -4.03 20.19 40.96
CA GLN A 458 -3.98 19.35 42.15
C GLN A 458 -3.77 20.16 43.43
N MET A 459 -2.90 21.19 43.41
CA MET A 459 -2.73 22.12 44.52
C MET A 459 -4.01 22.92 44.78
N ALA A 460 -4.67 23.45 43.75
CA ALA A 460 -5.92 24.20 43.90
C ALA A 460 -7.05 23.32 44.47
N ALA A 461 -7.14 22.06 44.06
CA ALA A 461 -8.12 21.11 44.60
C ALA A 461 -7.81 20.72 46.06
N MET A 462 -6.52 20.60 46.42
CA MET A 462 -6.08 20.33 47.79
C MET A 462 -6.30 21.55 48.71
N GLN A 463 -6.04 22.77 48.23
CA GLN A 463 -6.28 24.02 48.97
C GLN A 463 -7.77 24.24 49.26
N LYS A 464 -8.64 23.97 48.28
CA LYS A 464 -10.09 24.01 48.47
C LYS A 464 -10.59 22.98 49.48
N ARG A 465 -9.96 21.79 49.51
CA ARG A 465 -10.30 20.72 50.45
C ARG A 465 -9.78 20.99 51.87
N ALA A 466 -8.64 21.67 52.00
CA ALA A 466 -8.11 22.12 53.30
C ALA A 466 -8.94 23.26 53.91
N GLN A 467 -9.42 24.20 53.09
CA GLN A 467 -10.35 25.24 53.54
C GLN A 467 -11.72 24.68 53.95
N ALA A 468 -12.22 23.66 53.24
CA ALA A 468 -13.49 23.01 53.58
C ALA A 468 -13.43 22.16 54.87
N MET A 469 -12.25 21.75 55.32
CA MET A 469 -12.07 20.99 56.57
C MET A 469 -11.72 21.85 57.79
N GLY A 470 -11.85 23.18 57.71
CA GLY A 470 -11.82 24.05 58.90
C GLY A 470 -10.49 24.03 59.68
N MET A 471 -9.38 23.61 59.07
CA MET A 471 -8.05 23.66 59.68
C MET A 471 -7.47 25.08 59.59
N GLY A 472 -8.12 25.99 60.31
CA GLY A 472 -7.72 27.38 60.48
C GLY A 472 -7.73 27.73 61.97
N ARG A 473 -6.72 27.26 62.71
CA ARG A 473 -6.15 27.91 63.91
C ARG A 473 -5.20 26.97 64.63
N GLY A 474 -4.00 27.46 64.91
CA GLY A 474 -3.15 26.92 65.96
C GLY A 474 -1.95 26.11 65.49
N MET A 475 -0.88 26.80 65.08
CA MET A 475 0.50 26.34 65.30
C MET A 475 1.41 27.59 65.31
N PRO A 476 2.19 27.84 66.38
CA PRO A 476 3.10 28.99 66.47
C PRO A 476 4.23 28.90 65.43
N GLY A 477 4.52 30.03 64.82
CA GLY A 477 5.53 30.16 63.76
C GLY A 477 6.95 29.95 64.26
N GLY A 478 7.76 29.37 63.38
CA GLY A 478 9.22 29.37 63.49
C GLY A 478 9.89 28.03 63.29
N ASP A 479 9.65 27.32 62.18
CA ASP A 479 10.62 26.32 61.67
C ASP A 479 10.36 25.79 60.23
N MET A 480 9.60 26.54 59.41
CA MET A 480 9.37 26.16 58.00
C MET A 480 10.53 26.57 57.08
N GLY A 481 11.30 27.60 57.46
CA GLY A 481 12.44 28.08 56.66
C GLY A 481 13.59 27.08 56.58
N LYS A 482 13.92 26.40 57.70
CA LYS A 482 14.99 25.40 57.77
C LYS A 482 14.65 24.09 57.04
N LEU A 483 13.37 23.73 56.97
CA LEU A 483 12.93 22.55 56.23
C LEU A 483 13.03 22.76 54.71
N MET A 484 12.82 24.00 54.25
CA MET A 484 12.82 24.36 52.83
C MET A 484 14.24 24.44 52.24
N GLU A 485 15.22 24.85 53.05
CA GLU A 485 16.64 24.91 52.66
C GLU A 485 17.26 23.50 52.54
N MET A 486 16.85 22.56 53.41
CA MET A 486 17.30 21.17 53.36
C MET A 486 16.71 20.40 52.16
N MET A 487 15.52 20.80 51.69
CA MET A 487 14.87 20.17 50.53
C MET A 487 15.38 20.73 49.19
N GLY A 488 15.96 21.93 49.19
CA GLY A 488 16.54 22.58 48.01
C GLY A 488 17.88 21.98 47.55
N SER A 489 18.62 21.29 48.42
CA SER A 489 19.94 20.74 48.07
C SER A 489 19.91 19.32 47.47
N MET A 490 18.73 18.71 47.29
CA MET A 490 18.58 17.37 46.70
C MET A 490 18.07 17.39 45.24
N GLY A 491 17.91 18.56 44.64
CA GLY A 491 17.39 18.76 43.29
C GLY A 491 18.46 18.90 42.21
N GLY A 492 19.46 18.02 42.15
CA GLY A 492 20.52 18.15 41.15
C GLY A 492 21.37 16.90 40.95
N ALA A 493 20.86 15.90 40.22
CA ALA A 493 21.68 14.95 39.45
C ALA A 493 20.77 14.15 38.50
N GLY A 494 20.99 14.32 37.20
CA GLY A 494 20.42 13.46 36.18
C GLY A 494 21.11 12.09 36.13
N GLY A 495 20.37 11.10 35.64
CA GLY A 495 20.92 9.84 35.12
C GLY A 495 21.05 8.71 36.14
N MET A 496 20.03 7.85 36.26
CA MET A 496 20.21 6.48 36.74
C MET A 496 19.39 5.49 35.90
N ASN A 497 20.06 4.38 35.54
CA ASN A 497 19.62 3.33 34.63
C ASN A 497 18.49 2.46 35.23
N MET A 498 17.61 1.98 34.36
CA MET A 498 16.46 1.11 34.68
C MET A 498 16.86 -0.25 35.30
N GLN A 499 18.13 -0.66 35.21
CA GLN A 499 18.66 -1.89 35.81
C GLN A 499 18.90 -1.80 37.32
N ASP A 500 19.13 -0.61 37.89
CA ASP A 500 19.28 -0.45 39.35
C ASP A 500 17.93 -0.36 40.07
N MET A 501 16.86 -0.03 39.35
CA MET A 501 15.50 0.02 39.89
C MET A 501 14.92 -1.40 40.16
N MET A 502 15.33 -2.41 39.38
CA MET A 502 14.88 -3.79 39.55
C MET A 502 15.52 -4.52 40.75
N LYS A 503 16.68 -4.06 41.24
CA LYS A 503 17.34 -4.68 42.40
C LYS A 503 16.70 -4.30 43.74
N ASN A 504 16.01 -3.16 43.83
CA ASN A 504 15.43 -2.67 45.10
C ASN A 504 13.96 -3.06 45.34
N PHE A 505 13.31 -3.77 44.41
CA PHE A 505 11.93 -4.27 44.59
C PHE A 505 11.85 -5.77 44.94
N GLY A 506 12.99 -6.46 45.10
CA GLY A 506 13.07 -7.91 45.33
C GLY A 506 13.10 -8.37 46.80
N GLY A 507 12.92 -7.47 47.77
CA GLY A 507 13.05 -7.80 49.19
C GLY A 507 11.90 -7.28 50.02
N GLY A 508 10.78 -8.00 50.09
CA GLY A 508 9.66 -7.57 50.93
C GLY A 508 8.35 -8.32 50.78
N MET A 509 8.38 -9.64 50.56
CA MET A 509 7.15 -10.46 50.63
C MET A 509 7.44 -11.89 51.08
N GLY A 510 8.14 -12.00 52.21
CA GLY A 510 8.54 -13.27 52.81
C GLY A 510 8.37 -13.25 54.32
N ASN A 511 7.19 -12.87 54.83
CA ASN A 511 6.79 -13.24 56.19
C ASN A 511 5.29 -12.97 56.45
N MET A 512 4.41 -13.80 55.90
CA MET A 512 3.07 -14.01 56.43
C MET A 512 2.52 -15.29 55.82
N LEU A 513 2.10 -16.24 56.68
CA LEU A 513 1.61 -17.60 56.37
C LEU A 513 2.67 -18.72 56.37
N GLY A 514 3.42 -18.82 57.48
CA GLY A 514 4.00 -20.08 57.94
C GLY A 514 3.40 -20.46 59.29
N GLY A 515 2.45 -21.40 59.31
CA GLY A 515 1.83 -21.85 60.57
C GLY A 515 0.67 -22.83 60.35
N GLY A 516 0.99 -24.08 60.01
CA GLY A 516 -0.02 -25.13 59.83
C GLY A 516 0.59 -26.51 59.57
N ARG A 517 1.21 -27.09 60.59
CA ARG A 517 1.61 -28.51 60.65
C ARG A 517 0.39 -29.41 60.41
N GLY A 518 0.58 -30.51 59.67
CA GLY A 518 0.03 -31.79 60.13
C GLY A 518 -0.40 -32.81 59.09
N ARG A 519 0.46 -33.84 58.95
CA ARG A 519 0.18 -35.27 58.71
C ARG A 519 -0.23 -35.73 57.32
N GLY A 520 0.64 -36.56 56.74
CA GLY A 520 0.28 -37.53 55.72
C GLY A 520 -0.40 -38.77 56.27
N ARG A 521 -1.12 -39.45 55.38
CA ARG A 521 -0.80 -40.79 54.91
C ARG A 521 -1.30 -40.90 53.48
#